data_AF-A0A2V8NSG9-F1
#
_entry.id   AF-A0A2V8NSG9-F1
#
_cell.length_a   1.000
_cell.length_b   1.000
_cell.length_c   1.000
_cell.angle_alpha   90.00
_cell.angle_beta   90.00
_cell.angle_gamma   90.00
#
_symmetry.space_group_name_H-M   'P 1'
#
loop_
_entity.id
_entity.type
_entity.pdbx_description
1 polymer ?
#
loop_
_entity_poly.entity_id
_entity_poly.type
_entity_poly.pdbx_seq_one_letter_code
_entity_poly.pdbx_strand_id
1 'polypeptide(L)'
;MKDVAVITDTARGHKLSYAQLAMAIMRNFDARRAPIGFPISQIINLFRPSSANSNSDRNDRMKTQGQTEDPADIWRVLCIEGMWFQDLFNYDFRRTEMCVIPYGTQEGEISFCAYNTGVGWRQIIENMHKTANLSEWYEEHGRHAVYAKGKDVPGISKKHSLSLPIVNQILAEDADEAGKAVTPYLVEDNEEVAV
;
A
#
# COMPACT_ATOMS: atom_id res chain seq x y z
N MET A 1 8.96 -1.66 -18.56
CA MET A 1 8.71 -3.06 -18.13
C MET A 1 8.35 -4.04 -19.25
N LYS A 2 8.21 -3.61 -20.53
CA LYS A 2 7.87 -4.54 -21.64
C LYS A 2 8.84 -5.73 -21.76
N ASP A 3 10.14 -5.51 -21.60
CA ASP A 3 11.14 -6.58 -21.69
C ASP A 3 11.05 -7.57 -20.53
N VAL A 4 10.77 -7.07 -19.32
CA VAL A 4 10.57 -7.91 -18.13
C VAL A 4 9.35 -8.81 -18.36
N ALA A 5 8.23 -8.26 -18.80
CA ALA A 5 7.03 -9.03 -19.12
C ALA A 5 7.32 -10.10 -20.19
N VAL A 6 8.04 -9.77 -21.27
CA VAL A 6 8.41 -10.77 -22.29
C VAL A 6 9.30 -11.87 -21.70
N ILE A 7 10.27 -11.54 -20.85
CA ILE A 7 11.15 -12.53 -20.22
C ILE A 7 10.37 -13.44 -19.28
N THR A 8 9.45 -12.89 -18.47
CA THR A 8 8.66 -13.66 -17.50
C THR A 8 7.57 -14.49 -18.15
N ASP A 9 6.83 -13.91 -19.10
CA ASP A 9 5.61 -14.51 -19.65
C ASP A 9 5.92 -15.58 -20.70
N THR A 10 7.11 -15.53 -21.31
CA THR A 10 7.53 -16.57 -22.26
C THR A 10 7.97 -17.87 -21.58
N ALA A 11 8.08 -17.89 -20.25
CA ALA A 11 8.36 -19.07 -19.41
C ALA A 11 9.48 -19.97 -19.97
N ARG A 12 10.57 -19.35 -20.43
CA ARG A 12 11.68 -20.07 -21.06
C ARG A 12 12.64 -20.69 -20.05
N GLY A 13 13.41 -21.68 -20.50
CA GLY A 13 14.47 -22.28 -19.70
C GLY A 13 15.57 -21.28 -19.35
N HIS A 14 16.26 -21.51 -18.23
CA HIS A 14 17.24 -20.62 -17.62
C HIS A 14 18.18 -19.92 -18.62
N LYS A 15 18.83 -20.67 -19.52
CA LYS A 15 19.79 -20.12 -20.50
C LYS A 15 19.17 -19.05 -21.41
N LEU A 16 17.93 -19.28 -21.87
CA LEU A 16 17.25 -18.37 -22.80
C LEU A 16 16.76 -17.12 -22.06
N SER A 17 16.28 -17.27 -20.83
CA SER A 17 15.88 -16.14 -19.99
C SER A 17 17.06 -15.21 -19.67
N TYR A 18 18.24 -15.76 -19.37
CA TYR A 18 19.46 -14.98 -19.19
C TYR A 18 19.91 -14.27 -20.48
N ALA A 19 19.80 -14.94 -21.63
CA ALA A 19 20.12 -14.31 -22.91
C ALA A 19 19.18 -13.14 -23.24
N GLN A 20 17.87 -13.30 -23.01
CA GLN A 20 16.89 -12.22 -23.20
C GLN A 20 17.13 -11.06 -22.22
N LEU A 21 17.48 -11.34 -20.96
CA LEU A 21 17.86 -10.32 -19.98
C LEU A 21 19.08 -9.52 -20.44
N ALA A 22 20.13 -10.20 -20.91
CA ALA A 22 21.33 -9.55 -21.42
C ALA A 22 21.01 -8.63 -22.62
N MET A 23 20.19 -9.12 -23.56
CA MET A 23 19.73 -8.32 -24.71
C MET A 23 18.90 -7.11 -24.27
N ALA A 24 18.03 -7.28 -23.27
CA ALA A 24 17.25 -6.17 -22.70
C ALA A 24 18.17 -5.12 -22.05
N ILE A 25 19.21 -5.52 -21.31
CA ILE A 25 20.19 -4.60 -20.73
C ILE A 25 20.91 -3.84 -21.84
N MET A 26 21.45 -4.53 -22.84
CA MET A 26 22.17 -3.91 -23.96
C MET A 26 21.30 -2.92 -24.73
N ARG A 27 20.01 -3.24 -24.91
CA ARG A 27 19.08 -2.36 -25.64
C ARG A 27 18.71 -1.10 -24.88
N ASN A 28 18.61 -1.17 -23.55
CA ASN A 28 18.07 -0.08 -22.73
C ASN A 28 19.15 0.72 -21.98
N PHE A 29 20.39 0.22 -21.89
CA PHE A 29 21.47 0.92 -21.20
C PHE A 29 22.11 2.00 -22.09
N ASP A 30 22.14 3.24 -21.61
CA ASP A 30 22.89 4.34 -22.24
C ASP A 30 24.01 4.81 -21.31
N ALA A 31 25.26 4.50 -21.68
CA ALA A 31 26.45 4.85 -20.92
C ALA A 31 26.62 6.37 -20.71
N ARG A 32 26.07 7.20 -21.61
CA ARG A 32 26.17 8.66 -21.54
C ARG A 32 25.25 9.26 -20.47
N ARG A 33 24.18 8.53 -20.12
CA ARG A 33 23.19 8.93 -19.11
C ARG A 33 23.39 8.21 -17.78
N ALA A 34 24.31 7.26 -17.73
CA ALA A 34 24.63 6.52 -16.52
C ALA A 34 25.35 7.44 -15.50
N PRO A 35 25.09 7.28 -14.20
CA PRO A 35 25.86 7.93 -13.16
C PRO A 35 27.36 7.60 -13.27
N ILE A 36 28.21 8.53 -12.79
CA ILE A 36 29.66 8.34 -12.75
C ILE A 36 29.97 7.08 -11.92
N GLY A 37 30.79 6.19 -12.46
CA GLY A 37 31.14 4.93 -11.80
C GLY A 37 30.10 3.80 -11.94
N PHE A 38 29.15 3.91 -12.88
CA PHE A 38 28.19 2.84 -13.19
C PHE A 38 28.39 2.21 -14.58
N PRO A 39 29.46 1.40 -14.79
CA PRO A 39 29.65 0.66 -16.04
C PRO A 39 28.67 -0.51 -16.17
N ILE A 40 28.47 -1.02 -17.39
CA ILE A 40 27.59 -2.17 -17.68
C ILE A 40 27.94 -3.41 -16.84
N SER A 41 29.22 -3.60 -16.52
CA SER A 41 29.68 -4.70 -15.65
C SER A 41 29.01 -4.66 -14.27
N GLN A 42 28.68 -3.47 -13.75
CA GLN A 42 27.93 -3.33 -12.49
C GLN A 42 26.52 -3.91 -12.60
N ILE A 43 25.86 -3.77 -13.75
CA ILE A 43 24.51 -4.29 -13.94
C ILE A 43 24.52 -5.83 -13.82
N ILE A 44 25.52 -6.47 -14.40
CA ILE A 44 25.69 -7.92 -14.30
C ILE A 44 25.94 -8.33 -12.83
N ASN A 45 26.74 -7.57 -12.08
CA ASN A 45 26.97 -7.80 -10.65
C ASN A 45 25.70 -7.58 -9.79
N LEU A 46 24.84 -6.64 -10.17
CA LEU A 46 23.55 -6.42 -9.50
C LEU A 46 22.62 -7.64 -9.66
N PHE A 47 22.63 -8.30 -10.81
CA PHE A 47 21.83 -9.50 -11.08
C PHE A 47 22.54 -10.82 -10.78
N ARG A 48 23.79 -10.79 -10.32
CA ARG A 48 24.49 -11.99 -9.87
C ARG A 48 23.76 -12.52 -8.63
N PRO A 49 23.35 -13.81 -8.60
CA PRO A 49 22.62 -14.36 -7.46
C PRO A 49 23.47 -14.21 -6.20
N SER A 50 22.93 -13.49 -5.21
CA SER A 50 23.51 -13.44 -3.87
C SER A 50 23.22 -14.78 -3.20
N SER A 51 24.20 -15.68 -3.29
CA SER A 51 24.26 -17.01 -2.68
C SER A 51 23.12 -17.98 -3.03
N ALA A 52 23.50 -19.23 -3.32
CA ALA A 52 22.68 -20.29 -3.88
C ALA A 52 21.68 -20.93 -2.89
N ASN A 53 21.07 -20.16 -1.99
CA ASN A 53 20.09 -20.63 -1.02
C ASN A 53 18.91 -19.67 -0.94
N SER A 54 17.68 -20.19 -1.01
CA SER A 54 16.43 -19.43 -0.82
C SER A 54 16.26 -18.84 0.60
N ASN A 55 17.23 -19.08 1.48
CA ASN A 55 17.35 -18.50 2.83
C ASN A 55 18.34 -17.33 2.90
N SER A 56 18.87 -16.84 1.76
CA SER A 56 19.56 -15.56 1.79
C SER A 56 18.52 -14.46 1.92
N ASP A 57 18.19 -14.15 3.18
CA ASP A 57 18.00 -12.76 3.56
C ASP A 57 19.02 -11.94 2.74
N ARG A 58 18.57 -10.88 2.07
CA ARG A 58 19.36 -10.02 1.14
C ARG A 58 20.66 -9.47 1.76
N ASN A 59 20.93 -9.84 3.00
CA ASN A 59 21.99 -9.46 3.91
C ASN A 59 23.39 -9.99 3.58
N ASP A 60 23.63 -11.02 2.75
CA ASP A 60 25.04 -11.42 2.52
C ASP A 60 25.87 -10.34 1.79
N ARG A 61 25.24 -9.53 0.92
CA ARG A 61 25.82 -8.30 0.32
C ARG A 61 25.72 -7.05 1.20
N MET A 62 24.94 -7.12 2.28
CA MET A 62 24.79 -6.04 3.27
C MET A 62 25.78 -6.19 4.42
N LYS A 63 26.09 -7.44 4.84
CA LYS A 63 27.13 -7.80 5.82
C LYS A 63 28.53 -7.37 5.39
N THR A 64 28.73 -7.15 4.09
CA THR A 64 29.97 -6.63 3.52
C THR A 64 30.12 -5.11 3.67
N GLN A 65 29.17 -4.40 4.29
CA GLN A 65 29.40 -3.05 4.80
C GLN A 65 30.52 -3.08 5.86
N GLY A 66 31.75 -2.85 5.40
CA GLY A 66 32.94 -2.69 6.24
C GLY A 66 34.11 -3.62 5.93
N GLN A 67 33.97 -4.62 5.04
CA GLN A 67 35.07 -5.58 4.79
C GLN A 67 35.57 -5.67 3.35
N THR A 68 34.79 -5.22 2.36
CA THR A 68 35.25 -5.20 0.97
C THR A 68 35.09 -3.80 0.40
N GLU A 69 36.19 -3.05 0.43
CA GLU A 69 36.44 -1.89 -0.42
C GLU A 69 36.56 -2.32 -1.89
N ASP A 70 35.67 -3.16 -2.41
CA ASP A 70 35.68 -3.50 -3.83
C ASP A 70 35.12 -2.31 -4.60
N PRO A 71 35.95 -1.53 -5.33
CA PRO A 71 35.48 -0.40 -6.12
C PRO A 71 34.50 -0.84 -7.21
N ALA A 72 34.44 -2.15 -7.49
CA ALA A 72 33.55 -2.77 -8.45
C ALA A 72 32.23 -3.31 -7.84
N ASP A 73 31.86 -3.01 -6.59
CA ASP A 73 30.54 -3.37 -6.05
C ASP A 73 29.91 -2.30 -5.13
N ILE A 74 29.84 -1.06 -5.63
CA ILE A 74 29.27 0.09 -4.90
C ILE A 74 27.75 0.29 -5.10
N TRP A 75 27.18 -0.29 -6.16
CA TRP A 75 25.78 -0.05 -6.55
C TRP A 75 24.83 -1.08 -5.94
N ARG A 76 23.59 -0.66 -5.66
CA ARG A 76 22.53 -1.52 -5.12
C ARG A 76 21.22 -1.27 -5.87
N VAL A 77 20.36 -2.30 -5.92
CA VAL A 77 19.01 -2.21 -6.51
C VAL A 77 17.98 -2.25 -5.40
N LEU A 78 17.16 -1.22 -5.32
CA LEU A 78 15.92 -1.21 -4.54
C LEU A 78 14.76 -1.46 -5.51
N CYS A 79 14.02 -2.54 -5.31
CA CYS A 79 12.75 -2.77 -5.96
C CYS A 79 11.63 -2.49 -4.96
N ILE A 80 10.69 -1.61 -5.33
CA ILE A 80 9.46 -1.36 -4.58
C ILE A 80 8.34 -2.02 -5.37
N GLU A 81 7.77 -3.06 -4.80
CA GLU A 81 6.70 -3.83 -5.44
C GLU A 81 5.40 -3.58 -4.68
N GLY A 82 4.38 -3.12 -5.39
CA GLY A 82 3.03 -3.02 -4.87
C GLY A 82 2.32 -4.36 -5.05
N MET A 83 1.89 -4.98 -3.95
CA MET A 83 0.98 -6.11 -4.01
C MET A 83 -0.46 -5.59 -3.93
N TRP A 84 -1.27 -5.94 -4.92
CA TRP A 84 -2.73 -5.82 -4.78
C TRP A 84 -3.22 -7.10 -4.12
N PHE A 85 -3.79 -6.97 -2.92
CA PHE A 85 -4.53 -8.07 -2.31
C PHE A 85 -5.64 -8.49 -3.26
N GLN A 86 -5.75 -9.80 -3.50
CA GLN A 86 -6.90 -10.30 -4.24
C GLN A 86 -8.15 -9.98 -3.40
N ASP A 87 -9.22 -9.64 -4.07
CA ASP A 87 -10.56 -9.54 -3.50
C ASP A 87 -11.36 -10.71 -4.08
N LEU A 88 -12.58 -10.91 -3.58
CA LEU A 88 -13.41 -12.04 -3.96
C LEU A 88 -13.66 -12.10 -5.49
N PHE A 89 -13.66 -10.95 -6.17
CA PHE A 89 -13.90 -10.87 -7.62
C PHE A 89 -12.69 -11.18 -8.51
N ASN A 90 -11.46 -11.18 -7.97
CA ASN A 90 -10.23 -11.52 -8.70
C ASN A 90 -9.39 -12.60 -7.98
N TYR A 91 -10.07 -13.37 -7.13
CA TYR A 91 -9.47 -14.46 -6.38
C TYR A 91 -9.10 -15.63 -7.31
N ASP A 92 -7.83 -16.05 -7.27
CA ASP A 92 -7.29 -17.14 -8.08
C ASP A 92 -6.93 -18.34 -7.21
N PHE A 93 -7.66 -19.45 -7.38
CA PHE A 93 -7.43 -20.69 -6.65
C PHE A 93 -6.04 -21.29 -6.94
N ARG A 94 -5.54 -21.18 -8.17
CA ARG A 94 -4.20 -21.69 -8.53
C ARG A 94 -3.10 -20.95 -7.79
N ARG A 95 -3.29 -19.65 -7.56
CA ARG A 95 -2.36 -18.84 -6.77
C ARG A 95 -2.37 -19.25 -5.30
N THR A 96 -3.52 -19.66 -4.79
CA THR A 96 -3.68 -20.14 -3.41
C THR A 96 -2.96 -21.47 -3.19
N GLU A 97 -3.05 -22.39 -4.16
CA GLU A 97 -2.34 -23.68 -4.15
C GLU A 97 -0.82 -23.51 -4.13
N MET A 98 -0.31 -22.41 -4.69
CA MET A 98 1.13 -22.09 -4.73
C MET A 98 1.58 -21.16 -3.59
N CYS A 99 0.70 -20.81 -2.64
CA CYS A 99 1.06 -19.91 -1.56
C CYS A 99 1.99 -20.59 -0.55
N VAL A 100 3.27 -20.25 -0.61
CA VAL A 100 4.33 -20.82 0.25
C VAL A 100 4.44 -20.16 1.64
N ILE A 101 3.65 -19.13 1.92
CA ILE A 101 3.66 -18.42 3.20
C ILE A 101 2.60 -19.06 4.12
N PRO A 102 3.01 -19.73 5.21
CA PRO A 102 2.07 -20.33 6.16
C PRO A 102 1.54 -19.29 7.16
N TYR A 103 0.32 -19.51 7.62
CA TYR A 103 -0.33 -18.82 8.74
C TYR A 103 -0.68 -19.88 9.78
N GLY A 104 -0.17 -19.72 10.99
CA GLY A 104 -0.50 -20.61 12.10
C GLY A 104 -1.82 -20.21 12.75
N THR A 105 -2.75 -21.14 12.80
CA THR A 105 -4.01 -21.01 13.55
C THR A 105 -4.09 -22.10 14.61
N GLN A 106 -5.01 -21.97 15.56
CA GLN A 106 -5.28 -23.00 16.56
C GLN A 106 -5.70 -24.35 15.92
N GLU A 107 -6.34 -24.29 14.75
CA GLU A 107 -6.79 -25.45 13.99
C GLU A 107 -5.71 -26.05 13.07
N GLY A 108 -4.51 -25.46 13.04
CA GLY A 108 -3.38 -25.88 12.22
C GLY A 108 -2.86 -24.81 11.26
N GLU A 109 -2.08 -25.23 10.28
CA GLU A 109 -1.48 -24.35 9.29
C GLU A 109 -2.41 -24.13 8.09
N ILE A 110 -2.59 -22.87 7.71
CA ILE A 110 -3.34 -22.46 6.52
C ILE A 110 -2.49 -21.46 5.72
N SER A 111 -2.60 -21.46 4.39
CA SER A 111 -1.82 -20.52 3.59
C SER A 111 -2.27 -19.06 3.79
N PHE A 112 -1.34 -18.12 3.70
CA PHE A 112 -1.61 -16.68 3.84
C PHE A 112 -2.75 -16.20 2.93
N CYS A 113 -2.76 -16.66 1.67
CA CYS A 113 -3.80 -16.33 0.68
C CYS A 113 -5.18 -16.88 1.08
N ALA A 114 -5.24 -18.12 1.59
CA ALA A 114 -6.50 -18.70 2.02
C ALA A 114 -7.07 -18.00 3.27
N TYR A 115 -6.20 -17.58 4.19
CA TYR A 115 -6.62 -16.87 5.40
C TYR A 115 -7.14 -15.46 5.09
N ASN A 116 -6.38 -14.62 4.40
CA ASN A 116 -6.68 -13.18 4.28
C ASN A 116 -7.58 -12.80 3.10
N THR A 117 -7.59 -13.60 2.04
CA THR A 117 -7.92 -13.11 0.70
C THR A 117 -9.00 -13.93 0.01
N GLY A 118 -9.22 -15.16 0.49
CA GLY A 118 -10.08 -16.16 -0.17
C GLY A 118 -11.47 -16.30 0.39
N VAL A 119 -11.91 -17.55 0.53
CA VAL A 119 -13.27 -17.97 0.91
C VAL A 119 -13.69 -17.61 2.34
N GLY A 120 -13.00 -16.68 2.99
CA GLY A 120 -13.37 -16.16 4.31
C GLY A 120 -12.92 -17.03 5.48
N TRP A 121 -11.86 -17.85 5.35
CA TRP A 121 -11.34 -18.67 6.44
C TRP A 121 -11.01 -17.86 7.70
N ARG A 122 -10.48 -16.65 7.54
CA ARG A 122 -10.31 -15.70 8.64
C ARG A 122 -11.59 -15.49 9.44
N GLN A 123 -12.72 -15.27 8.77
CA GLN A 123 -14.00 -15.03 9.43
C GLN A 123 -14.45 -16.25 10.23
N ILE A 124 -14.21 -17.46 9.73
CA ILE A 124 -14.55 -18.70 10.43
C ILE A 124 -13.70 -18.84 11.69
N ILE A 125 -12.36 -18.77 11.56
CA ILE A 125 -11.41 -18.91 12.66
C ILE A 125 -11.63 -17.83 13.72
N GLU A 126 -11.78 -16.57 13.32
CA GLU A 126 -12.03 -15.46 14.24
C GLU A 126 -13.39 -15.61 14.94
N ASN A 127 -14.43 -16.12 14.26
CA ASN A 127 -15.71 -16.38 14.90
C ASN A 127 -15.70 -17.56 15.86
N MET A 128 -14.85 -18.57 15.65
CA MET A 128 -14.73 -19.72 16.55
C MET A 128 -14.02 -19.35 17.85
N HIS A 129 -13.02 -18.47 17.79
CA HIS A 129 -12.20 -18.08 18.94
C HIS A 129 -12.50 -16.69 19.51
N LYS A 130 -13.56 -16.02 19.02
CA LYS A 130 -14.02 -14.77 19.65
C LYS A 130 -14.44 -15.06 21.09
N THR A 131 -13.95 -14.25 22.01
CA THR A 131 -14.17 -14.43 23.46
C THR A 131 -15.42 -13.74 23.97
N ALA A 132 -15.91 -12.71 23.27
CA ALA A 132 -17.13 -12.01 23.63
C ALA A 132 -17.90 -11.62 22.37
N ASN A 133 -19.20 -11.88 22.37
CA ASN A 133 -20.06 -11.34 21.33
C ASN A 133 -20.63 -9.97 21.79
N LEU A 134 -20.78 -9.02 20.87
CA LEU A 134 -21.28 -7.67 21.19
C LEU A 134 -22.69 -7.71 21.83
N SER A 135 -23.50 -8.69 21.47
CA SER A 135 -24.84 -8.93 22.02
C SER A 135 -24.79 -9.40 23.49
N GLU A 136 -23.90 -10.34 23.85
CA GLU A 136 -23.64 -10.78 25.23
C GLU A 136 -23.20 -9.59 26.08
N TRP A 137 -22.28 -8.77 25.55
CA TRP A 137 -21.85 -7.55 26.22
C TRP A 137 -23.00 -6.57 26.45
N TYR A 138 -23.89 -6.41 25.46
CA TYR A 138 -25.07 -5.56 25.58
C TYR A 138 -26.18 -6.15 26.47
N GLU A 139 -26.28 -7.47 26.60
CA GLU A 139 -27.18 -8.10 27.56
C GLU A 139 -26.70 -7.85 28.99
N GLU A 140 -25.39 -7.97 29.23
CA GLU A 140 -24.82 -7.83 30.58
C GLU A 140 -24.70 -6.37 31.03
N HIS A 141 -24.26 -5.46 30.15
CA HIS A 141 -23.95 -4.07 30.49
C HIS A 141 -24.98 -3.07 29.98
N GLY A 142 -25.99 -3.55 29.25
CA GLY A 142 -26.91 -2.70 28.51
C GLY A 142 -26.27 -2.04 27.29
N ARG A 143 -27.11 -1.54 26.39
CA ARG A 143 -26.66 -0.66 25.31
C ARG A 143 -26.55 0.77 25.81
N HIS A 144 -25.45 1.44 25.50
CA HIS A 144 -25.42 2.89 25.57
C HIS A 144 -26.44 3.47 24.58
N ALA A 145 -27.14 4.53 24.99
CA ALA A 145 -28.13 5.16 24.14
C ALA A 145 -27.44 5.77 22.90
N VAL A 146 -27.88 5.37 21.71
CA VAL A 146 -27.44 5.94 20.44
C VAL A 146 -28.43 7.02 20.02
N TYR A 147 -27.95 8.26 19.96
CA TYR A 147 -28.74 9.42 19.53
C TYR A 147 -28.40 9.72 18.06
N ALA A 148 -29.40 9.64 17.18
CA ALA A 148 -29.27 9.91 15.75
C ALA A 148 -30.45 10.78 15.27
N LYS A 149 -30.40 11.26 14.01
CA LYS A 149 -31.42 12.13 13.40
C LYS A 149 -31.66 13.43 14.18
N GLY A 150 -30.60 14.09 14.63
CA GLY A 150 -30.69 15.38 15.32
C GLY A 150 -31.23 15.31 16.76
N LYS A 151 -31.36 14.10 17.35
CA LYS A 151 -31.69 13.97 18.78
C LYS A 151 -30.54 14.47 19.65
N ASP A 152 -30.87 15.24 20.69
CA ASP A 152 -29.89 15.76 21.64
C ASP A 152 -29.34 14.66 22.55
N VAL A 153 -28.01 14.68 22.75
CA VAL A 153 -27.29 13.78 23.66
C VAL A 153 -27.28 14.40 25.07
N PRO A 154 -27.82 13.72 26.09
CA PRO A 154 -27.79 14.22 27.46
C PRO A 154 -26.36 14.37 27.99
N GLY A 155 -26.09 15.43 28.73
CA GLY A 155 -24.81 15.63 29.42
C GLY A 155 -23.64 16.12 28.56
N ILE A 156 -23.84 16.33 27.26
CA ILE A 156 -22.85 16.96 26.37
C ILE A 156 -23.27 18.39 26.07
N SER A 157 -22.46 19.35 26.52
CA SER A 157 -22.65 20.77 26.21
C SER A 157 -22.31 21.04 24.75
N LYS A 158 -23.18 21.74 24.02
CA LYS A 158 -22.89 22.29 22.68
C LYS A 158 -21.94 23.49 22.72
N LYS A 159 -21.66 24.03 23.91
CA LYS A 159 -20.70 25.13 24.08
C LYS A 159 -19.29 24.54 24.08
N HIS A 160 -18.55 24.80 23.02
CA HIS A 160 -17.11 24.54 22.98
C HIS A 160 -16.39 25.55 23.89
N SER A 161 -15.47 25.05 24.73
CA SER A 161 -14.55 25.89 25.52
C SER A 161 -13.35 26.38 24.70
N LEU A 162 -13.20 25.87 23.48
CA LEU A 162 -12.09 26.20 22.60
C LEU A 162 -12.36 27.54 21.92
N SER A 163 -11.63 28.57 22.33
CA SER A 163 -11.50 29.80 21.55
C SER A 163 -10.59 29.51 20.37
N LEU A 164 -11.11 29.65 19.14
CA LEU A 164 -10.32 29.57 17.91
C LEU A 164 -10.10 30.99 17.37
N PRO A 165 -8.98 31.65 17.70
CA PRO A 165 -8.76 33.06 17.37
C PRO A 165 -8.82 33.32 15.87
N ILE A 166 -8.32 32.37 15.07
CA ILE A 166 -8.29 32.46 13.61
C ILE A 166 -9.71 32.42 13.02
N VAL A 167 -10.61 31.58 13.56
CA VAL A 167 -12.00 31.53 13.10
C VAL A 167 -12.75 32.82 13.45
N ASN A 168 -12.47 33.38 14.63
CA ASN A 168 -13.05 34.67 15.02
C ASN A 168 -12.53 35.85 14.17
N GLN A 169 -11.27 35.79 13.72
CA GLN A 169 -10.70 36.77 12.80
C GLN A 169 -11.34 36.66 11.40
N ILE A 170 -11.46 35.45 10.87
CA ILE A 170 -12.11 35.21 9.56
C ILE A 170 -13.58 35.66 9.61
N LEU A 171 -14.32 35.32 10.67
CA LEU A 171 -15.71 35.77 10.83
C LEU A 171 -15.84 37.30 11.01
N ALA A 172 -14.82 37.97 11.56
CA ALA A 172 -14.79 39.43 11.65
C ALA A 172 -14.48 40.08 10.29
N GLU A 173 -13.54 39.51 9.53
CA GLU A 173 -13.25 39.91 8.15
C GLU A 173 -14.48 39.70 7.24
N ASP A 174 -15.18 38.56 7.37
CA ASP A 174 -16.41 38.25 6.63
C ASP A 174 -17.60 39.13 7.06
N ALA A 175 -17.65 39.59 8.31
CA ALA A 175 -18.68 40.51 8.79
C ALA A 175 -18.52 41.93 8.21
N ASP A 176 -17.31 42.33 7.84
CA ASP A 176 -17.04 43.56 7.10
C ASP A 176 -17.40 43.43 5.60
N GLU A 177 -17.53 42.20 5.08
CA GLU A 177 -18.06 41.87 3.74
C GLU A 177 -19.56 41.52 3.76
N ALA A 178 -20.37 42.22 4.58
CA ALA A 178 -21.81 42.03 4.72
C ALA A 178 -22.59 42.31 3.42
N GLY A 179 -22.58 41.36 2.48
CA GLY A 179 -23.32 41.48 1.23
C GLY A 179 -23.29 40.27 0.30
N LYS A 180 -22.33 39.34 0.42
CA LYS A 180 -22.33 38.13 -0.42
C LYS A 180 -23.14 37.02 0.23
N ALA A 181 -24.31 36.75 -0.34
CA ALA A 181 -25.06 35.55 -0.03
C ALA A 181 -24.24 34.32 -0.46
N VAL A 182 -23.62 33.64 0.50
CA VAL A 182 -22.89 32.40 0.25
C VAL A 182 -23.92 31.29 0.02
N THR A 183 -24.17 30.96 -1.25
CA THR A 183 -24.96 29.78 -1.64
C THR A 183 -24.03 28.71 -2.20
N PRO A 184 -24.29 27.42 -1.94
CA PRO A 184 -23.49 26.32 -2.50
C PRO A 184 -23.77 26.05 -3.99
N TYR A 185 -24.60 26.88 -4.65
CA TYR A 185 -24.96 26.75 -6.06
C TYR A 185 -24.29 27.83 -6.91
N LEU A 186 -23.97 27.50 -8.17
CA LEU A 186 -23.48 28.45 -9.15
C LEU A 186 -24.55 29.52 -9.41
N VAL A 187 -24.25 30.78 -9.06
CA VAL A 187 -25.07 31.93 -9.43
C VAL A 187 -24.57 32.40 -10.79
N GLU A 188 -25.44 32.40 -11.79
CA GLU A 188 -25.12 32.97 -13.10
C GLU A 188 -25.20 34.49 -13.01
N ASP A 189 -24.08 35.16 -13.33
CA ASP A 189 -24.01 36.62 -13.35
C ASP A 189 -24.80 37.14 -14.55
N ASN A 190 -25.90 37.87 -14.29
CA ASN A 190 -26.67 38.54 -15.35
C ASN A 190 -25.86 39.75 -15.85
N GLU A 191 -25.39 39.69 -17.10
CA GLU A 191 -24.80 40.84 -17.79
C GLU A 191 -25.84 41.96 -17.92
N GLU A 192 -25.60 43.09 -17.25
CA GLU A 192 -26.39 44.30 -17.43
C GLU A 192 -26.16 44.89 -18.83
N VAL A 193 -27.19 44.82 -19.68
CA VAL A 193 -27.21 45.47 -20.99
C VAL A 193 -27.23 46.99 -20.80
N ALA A 194 -26.11 47.64 -21.15
CA ALA A 194 -26.00 49.09 -21.18
C ALA A 194 -26.91 49.69 -22.27
N VAL A 195 -27.71 50.70 -21.90
CA VAL A 195 -28.36 51.66 -22.80
C VAL A 195 -27.69 53.02 -22.62
#